data_AF-A0A7T0LL81-F1
#
_entry.id   AF-A0A7T0LL81-F1
#
_cell.length_a   1.000
_cell.length_b   1.000
_cell.length_c   1.000
_cell.angle_alpha   90.00
_cell.angle_beta   90.00
_cell.angle_gamma   90.00
#
_symmetry.space_group_name_H-M   'P 1'
#
loop_
_entity.id
_entity.type
_entity.pdbx_description
1 polymer ?
#
loop_
_entity_poly.entity_id
_entity_poly.type
_entity_poly.pdbx_seq_one_letter_code
_entity_poly.pdbx_strand_id
1 'polypeptide(L)'
;MSRLRRLGAAVACALLLTLPVTQVAAQPLSATASATASASPSASETPAPEAADASVPVDGWQEADGRWFYHVEGRAVSSQWVQDGDFWYYLHDGGQMATGWVKIGDFWYYLYDNGQMATGWAKIGDFWYYLYDNGQMATGWAKIGDFWYYLHDNGQMAWRWMAQGGTWYYLHGNGQMATGWVKDGDFWYYLYDGGHMATGWLSQGGTWYYLYGNGQMASDQWVGSYYLQSDGSMSSPYAVTGVWLQLAQCESGNNPTANTGNGYYGMYQFSLSTWRSVGGTGYPHQASAQEQTMRAQILQARSGWGQWGACSARLGLY
;
A
#
# COMPACT_ATOMS: atom_id res chain seq x y z
N MET A 1 10.26 17.11 -49.88
CA MET A 1 9.39 18.30 -49.78
C MET A 1 8.04 17.89 -49.23
N SER A 2 7.52 18.69 -48.30
CA SER A 2 6.16 18.66 -47.71
C SER A 2 5.88 17.61 -46.64
N ARG A 3 5.33 17.92 -45.46
CA ARG A 3 5.08 19.18 -44.73
C ARG A 3 4.72 18.77 -43.29
N LEU A 4 5.18 19.55 -42.30
CA LEU A 4 4.78 19.49 -40.90
C LEU A 4 3.27 19.61 -40.71
N ARG A 5 2.69 18.87 -39.76
CA ARG A 5 1.55 19.32 -38.97
C ARG A 5 1.76 18.98 -37.49
N ARG A 6 2.01 20.05 -36.72
CA ARG A 6 1.90 20.10 -35.26
C ARG A 6 0.41 20.16 -34.90
N LEU A 7 -0.02 19.39 -33.91
CA LEU A 7 -1.25 19.63 -33.17
C LEU A 7 -0.84 20.00 -31.74
N GLY A 8 -1.04 21.27 -31.40
CA GLY A 8 -0.96 21.75 -30.02
C GLY A 8 -2.30 21.51 -29.35
N ALA A 9 -2.28 20.88 -28.18
CA ALA A 9 -3.43 20.78 -27.31
C ALA A 9 -3.51 22.05 -26.45
N ALA A 10 -4.65 22.73 -26.53
CA ALA A 10 -4.96 23.95 -25.81
C ALA A 10 -5.18 23.66 -24.31
N VAL A 11 -4.60 24.53 -23.48
CA VAL A 11 -4.85 24.64 -22.06
C VAL A 11 -6.22 25.29 -21.86
N ALA A 12 -7.18 24.55 -21.31
CA ALA A 12 -8.44 25.09 -20.85
C ALA A 12 -8.35 25.35 -19.34
N CYS A 13 -8.22 26.63 -18.99
CA CYS A 13 -8.26 27.15 -17.63
C CYS A 13 -9.72 27.19 -17.16
N ALA A 14 -10.08 26.35 -16.19
CA ALA A 14 -11.42 26.37 -15.58
C ALA A 14 -11.41 27.27 -14.34
N LEU A 15 -12.24 28.30 -14.41
CA LEU A 15 -12.53 29.31 -13.39
C LEU A 15 -13.20 28.65 -12.16
N LEU A 16 -12.58 28.74 -10.98
CA LEU A 16 -13.21 28.39 -9.71
C LEU A 16 -14.05 29.58 -9.20
N LEU A 17 -15.36 29.49 -9.33
CA LEU A 17 -16.34 30.36 -8.67
C LEU A 17 -16.65 29.78 -7.28
N THR A 18 -16.21 30.46 -6.23
CA THR A 18 -16.53 30.15 -4.84
C THR A 18 -17.93 30.68 -4.48
N LEU A 19 -18.85 29.78 -4.13
CA LEU A 19 -20.11 30.13 -3.46
C LEU A 19 -19.93 29.98 -1.94
N PRO A 20 -20.38 30.94 -1.10
CA PRO A 20 -20.29 30.80 0.35
C PRO A 20 -21.40 29.89 0.88
N VAL A 21 -21.02 28.97 1.77
CA VAL A 21 -21.95 28.17 2.58
C VAL A 21 -22.44 29.05 3.73
N THR A 22 -23.73 29.36 3.74
CA THR A 22 -24.41 30.01 4.86
C THR A 22 -24.70 29.00 5.95
N GLN A 23 -24.06 29.19 7.10
CA GLN A 23 -24.27 28.42 8.31
C GLN A 23 -25.58 28.84 8.98
N VAL A 24 -26.52 27.90 9.13
CA VAL A 24 -27.75 28.07 9.92
C VAL A 24 -27.42 27.79 11.38
N ALA A 25 -27.54 28.82 12.22
CA ALA A 25 -27.43 28.71 13.67
C ALA A 25 -28.76 28.18 14.25
N ALA A 26 -28.69 27.10 15.03
CA ALA A 26 -29.79 26.59 15.83
C ALA A 26 -30.01 27.50 17.06
N GLN A 27 -31.25 27.95 17.25
CA GLN A 27 -31.71 28.68 18.44
C GLN A 27 -32.08 27.67 19.56
N PRO A 28 -31.82 27.97 20.84
CA PRO A 28 -32.30 27.15 21.95
C PRO A 28 -33.74 27.53 22.31
N LEU A 29 -34.60 26.53 22.53
CA LEU A 29 -35.91 26.73 23.14
C LEU A 29 -35.81 26.51 24.66
N SER A 30 -36.18 27.58 25.38
CA SER A 30 -36.24 27.68 26.83
C SER A 30 -37.29 26.76 27.45
N ALA A 31 -36.94 26.21 28.61
CA ALA A 31 -37.85 25.58 29.56
C ALA A 31 -38.80 26.62 30.18
N THR A 32 -40.07 26.24 30.36
CA THR A 32 -41.02 26.93 31.25
C THR A 32 -41.46 26.01 32.37
N ALA A 33 -41.47 26.59 33.57
CA ALA A 33 -41.75 25.95 34.83
C ALA A 33 -43.26 25.88 35.14
N SER A 34 -43.62 24.78 35.80
CA SER A 34 -44.54 24.58 36.94
C SER A 34 -45.65 25.61 37.24
N ALA A 35 -46.87 25.11 37.35
CA ALA A 35 -47.93 25.70 38.17
C ALA A 35 -48.72 24.59 38.90
N THR A 36 -48.79 24.73 40.22
CA THR A 36 -49.54 23.89 41.19
C THR A 36 -51.04 24.20 41.20
N ALA A 37 -51.88 23.19 41.40
CA ALA A 37 -53.17 23.34 42.09
C ALA A 37 -53.59 22.02 42.74
N SER A 38 -53.93 22.10 44.03
CA SER A 38 -54.45 21.03 44.89
C SER A 38 -55.96 21.20 45.05
N ALA A 39 -56.73 20.11 44.93
CA ALA A 39 -58.01 19.95 45.63
C ALA A 39 -58.45 18.47 45.67
N SER A 40 -58.92 18.04 46.83
CA SER A 40 -59.69 16.82 47.16
C SER A 40 -60.99 17.32 47.86
N PRO A 41 -62.08 16.54 48.11
CA PRO A 41 -62.15 15.07 48.15
C PRO A 41 -63.47 14.38 47.70
N SER A 42 -63.45 13.04 47.79
CA SER A 42 -64.54 12.12 48.19
C SER A 42 -65.60 11.67 47.17
N ALA A 43 -65.58 10.38 46.82
CA ALA A 43 -66.74 9.47 46.89
C ALA A 43 -66.30 8.01 46.69
N SER A 44 -66.85 7.12 47.51
CA SER A 44 -66.61 5.68 47.53
C SER A 44 -67.37 4.96 46.42
N GLU A 45 -66.68 4.20 45.58
CA GLU A 45 -67.24 3.10 44.79
C GLU A 45 -66.32 1.88 44.86
N THR A 46 -66.91 0.75 45.23
CA THR A 46 -66.28 -0.58 45.29
C THR A 46 -65.94 -1.07 43.88
N PRO A 47 -64.70 -1.50 43.56
CA PRO A 47 -64.44 -2.10 42.26
C PRO A 47 -64.88 -3.58 42.22
N ALA A 48 -65.48 -3.95 41.09
CA ALA A 48 -65.80 -5.31 40.65
C ALA A 48 -64.51 -6.15 40.44
N PRO A 49 -64.57 -7.49 40.35
CA PRO A 49 -63.40 -8.33 40.48
C PRO A 49 -62.41 -8.10 39.34
N GLU A 50 -61.17 -7.84 39.74
CA GLU A 50 -59.98 -7.65 38.93
C GLU A 50 -59.86 -8.80 37.92
N ALA A 51 -59.97 -8.47 36.64
CA ALA A 51 -59.64 -9.37 35.55
C ALA A 51 -58.18 -9.81 35.69
N ALA A 52 -57.94 -11.08 35.40
CA ALA A 52 -56.65 -11.74 35.49
C ALA A 52 -55.51 -10.86 34.94
N ASP A 53 -54.48 -10.74 35.77
CA ASP A 53 -53.16 -10.15 35.53
C ASP A 53 -52.67 -10.40 34.09
N ALA A 54 -52.93 -9.44 33.21
CA ALA A 54 -52.35 -9.40 31.88
C ALA A 54 -50.93 -8.88 32.06
N SER A 55 -49.98 -9.81 32.16
CA SER A 55 -48.54 -9.56 32.23
C SER A 55 -48.17 -8.38 31.33
N VAL A 56 -47.68 -7.30 31.94
CA VAL A 56 -47.24 -6.10 31.23
C VAL A 56 -46.31 -6.52 30.08
N PRO A 57 -46.58 -6.10 28.83
CA PRO A 57 -45.75 -6.48 27.72
C PRO A 57 -44.31 -6.02 27.97
N VAL A 58 -43.39 -6.97 28.02
CA VAL A 58 -41.97 -6.71 28.24
C VAL A 58 -41.30 -6.42 26.90
N ASP A 59 -40.79 -5.21 26.75
CA ASP A 59 -39.91 -4.84 25.65
C ASP A 59 -38.54 -5.48 25.83
N GLY A 60 -37.85 -5.70 24.71
CA GLY A 60 -36.50 -6.26 24.68
C GLY A 60 -36.44 -7.71 24.22
N TRP A 61 -35.34 -8.38 24.56
CA TRP A 61 -35.01 -9.73 24.09
C TRP A 61 -35.88 -10.81 24.72
N GLN A 62 -36.42 -11.69 23.87
CA GLN A 62 -37.18 -12.87 24.24
C GLN A 62 -36.60 -14.10 23.55
N GLU A 63 -36.42 -15.19 24.28
CA GLU A 63 -35.96 -16.47 23.73
C GLU A 63 -37.14 -17.45 23.59
N ALA A 64 -37.25 -18.07 22.41
CA ALA A 64 -38.20 -19.15 22.16
C ALA A 64 -37.56 -20.23 21.27
N ASP A 65 -37.58 -21.48 21.74
CA ASP A 65 -37.00 -22.64 21.06
C ASP A 65 -35.53 -22.43 20.63
N GLY A 66 -34.71 -21.82 21.50
CA GLY A 66 -33.30 -21.54 21.22
C GLY A 66 -33.07 -20.43 20.19
N ARG A 67 -34.08 -19.61 19.89
CA ARG A 67 -33.99 -18.47 18.97
C ARG A 67 -34.37 -17.19 19.70
N TRP A 68 -33.65 -16.12 19.39
CA TRP A 68 -33.87 -14.81 19.99
C TRP A 68 -34.76 -13.94 19.10
N PHE A 69 -35.66 -13.20 19.73
CA PHE A 69 -36.59 -12.24 19.13
C PHE A 69 -36.50 -10.94 19.93
N TYR A 70 -36.74 -9.80 19.29
CA TYR A 70 -36.82 -8.52 19.97
C TYR A 70 -38.25 -8.01 19.98
N HIS A 71 -38.75 -7.60 21.14
CA HIS A 71 -40.12 -7.10 21.31
C HIS A 71 -40.12 -5.59 21.51
N VAL A 72 -41.03 -4.90 20.82
CA VAL A 72 -41.33 -3.48 20.99
C VAL A 72 -42.84 -3.35 21.16
N GLU A 73 -43.27 -2.66 22.21
CA GLU A 73 -44.68 -2.57 22.63
C GLU A 73 -45.33 -3.96 22.76
N GLY A 74 -44.55 -4.92 23.27
CA GLY A 74 -45.00 -6.30 23.46
C GLY A 74 -45.10 -7.16 22.20
N ARG A 75 -44.67 -6.67 21.03
CA ARG A 75 -44.74 -7.41 19.75
C ARG A 75 -43.35 -7.67 19.21
N ALA A 76 -43.13 -8.89 18.70
CA ALA A 76 -41.90 -9.22 18.00
C ALA A 76 -41.75 -8.36 16.74
N VAL A 77 -40.60 -7.72 16.60
CA VAL A 77 -40.22 -6.99 15.39
C VAL A 77 -39.44 -7.89 14.42
N SER A 78 -39.56 -7.62 13.12
CA SER A 78 -38.91 -8.40 12.07
C SER A 78 -38.47 -7.51 10.90
N SER A 79 -37.58 -8.06 10.05
CA SER A 79 -37.03 -7.41 8.85
C SER A 79 -36.44 -6.02 9.10
N GLN A 80 -35.82 -5.80 10.26
CA GLN A 80 -35.32 -4.48 10.66
C GLN A 80 -34.11 -4.53 11.58
N TRP A 81 -33.39 -3.42 11.60
CA TRP A 81 -32.35 -3.14 12.57
C TRP A 81 -32.97 -2.72 13.90
N VAL A 82 -32.40 -3.24 14.99
CA VAL A 82 -32.71 -2.84 16.35
C VAL A 82 -31.43 -2.38 17.02
N GLN A 83 -31.52 -1.24 17.71
CA GLN A 83 -30.48 -0.78 18.60
C GLN A 83 -30.86 -1.11 20.03
N ASP A 84 -30.00 -1.81 20.75
CA ASP A 84 -30.14 -2.11 22.16
C ASP A 84 -28.84 -1.77 22.89
N GLY A 85 -28.90 -0.76 23.75
CA GLY A 85 -27.72 -0.07 24.28
C GLY A 85 -26.85 0.52 23.16
N ASP A 86 -25.56 0.21 23.20
CA ASP A 86 -24.57 0.69 22.23
C ASP A 86 -24.46 -0.20 20.98
N PHE A 87 -25.22 -1.31 20.91
CA PHE A 87 -25.06 -2.33 19.90
C PHE A 87 -26.25 -2.39 18.94
N TRP A 88 -25.95 -2.71 17.68
CA TRP A 88 -26.94 -2.95 16.64
C TRP A 88 -27.11 -4.45 16.41
N TYR A 89 -28.36 -4.83 16.15
CA TYR A 89 -28.79 -6.20 15.87
C TYR A 89 -29.73 -6.17 14.66
N TYR A 90 -29.84 -7.27 13.94
CA TYR A 90 -30.80 -7.39 12.84
C TYR A 90 -31.77 -8.54 13.09
N LEU A 91 -33.05 -8.31 12.84
CA LEU A 91 -34.08 -9.34 12.92
C LEU A 91 -34.47 -9.74 11.49
N HIS A 92 -34.40 -11.03 11.19
CA HIS A 92 -34.88 -11.59 9.93
C HIS A 92 -36.39 -11.43 9.76
N ASP A 93 -36.92 -11.80 8.59
CA ASP A 93 -38.34 -11.68 8.27
C ASP A 93 -39.28 -12.43 9.24
N GLY A 94 -38.83 -13.56 9.76
CA GLY A 94 -39.54 -14.31 10.80
C GLY A 94 -39.33 -13.79 12.23
N GLY A 95 -38.63 -12.66 12.39
CA GLY A 95 -38.32 -12.04 13.69
C GLY A 95 -37.13 -12.64 14.42
N GLN A 96 -36.49 -13.68 13.89
CA GLN A 96 -35.31 -14.28 14.51
C GLN A 96 -34.12 -13.33 14.41
N MET A 97 -33.37 -13.22 15.50
CA MET A 97 -32.09 -12.52 15.54
C MET A 97 -31.12 -13.14 14.54
N ALA A 98 -30.51 -12.28 13.74
CA ALA A 98 -29.47 -12.65 12.81
C ALA A 98 -28.14 -12.92 13.50
N THR A 99 -27.42 -13.90 12.97
CA THR A 99 -26.02 -14.22 13.31
C THR A 99 -25.28 -14.55 12.02
N GLY A 100 -23.96 -14.34 11.99
CA GLY A 100 -23.12 -14.55 10.83
C GLY A 100 -23.29 -13.50 9.74
N TRP A 101 -22.96 -13.87 8.51
CA TRP A 101 -23.07 -12.99 7.34
C TRP A 101 -24.52 -12.81 6.90
N VAL A 102 -24.95 -11.55 6.79
CA VAL A 102 -26.29 -11.19 6.30
C VAL A 102 -26.17 -10.16 5.20
N LYS A 103 -26.89 -10.42 4.09
CA LYS A 103 -27.01 -9.46 2.99
C LYS A 103 -28.32 -8.69 3.13
N ILE A 104 -28.24 -7.37 3.21
CA ILE A 104 -29.39 -6.47 3.33
C ILE A 104 -29.29 -5.43 2.22
N GLY A 105 -30.25 -5.50 1.28
CA GLY A 105 -30.13 -4.79 0.00
C GLY A 105 -28.87 -5.24 -0.75
N ASP A 106 -28.01 -4.28 -1.10
CA ASP A 106 -26.77 -4.55 -1.84
C ASP A 106 -25.56 -4.77 -0.93
N PHE A 107 -25.70 -4.61 0.38
CA PHE A 107 -24.58 -4.61 1.33
C PHE A 107 -24.54 -5.86 2.18
N TRP A 108 -23.33 -6.29 2.52
CA TRP A 108 -23.08 -7.36 3.47
C TRP A 108 -22.76 -6.78 4.85
N TYR A 109 -23.25 -7.48 5.87
CA TYR A 109 -23.04 -7.20 7.28
C TYR A 109 -22.63 -8.49 7.97
N TYR A 110 -21.94 -8.38 9.10
CA TYR A 110 -21.66 -9.53 9.96
C TYR A 110 -22.23 -9.29 11.35
N LEU A 111 -23.00 -10.26 11.84
CA LEU A 111 -23.52 -10.27 13.21
C LEU A 111 -22.75 -11.36 13.95
N TYR A 112 -22.15 -11.05 15.10
CA TYR A 112 -21.50 -12.06 15.95
C TYR A 112 -22.51 -13.08 16.47
N ASP A 113 -22.04 -14.14 17.13
CA ASP A 113 -22.91 -15.21 17.65
C ASP A 113 -23.93 -14.71 18.69
N ASN A 114 -23.60 -13.60 19.38
CA ASN A 114 -24.50 -12.89 20.29
C ASN A 114 -25.42 -11.88 19.58
N GLY A 115 -25.41 -11.84 18.24
CA GLY A 115 -26.23 -10.97 17.39
C GLY A 115 -25.68 -9.56 17.18
N GLN A 116 -24.61 -9.17 17.88
CA GLN A 116 -24.07 -7.82 17.77
C GLN A 116 -23.45 -7.60 16.39
N MET A 117 -23.78 -6.49 15.76
CA MET A 117 -23.22 -6.10 14.47
C MET A 117 -21.74 -5.76 14.61
N ALA A 118 -20.92 -6.36 13.76
CA ALA A 118 -19.51 -6.06 13.66
C ALA A 118 -19.28 -4.69 13.01
N THR A 119 -18.34 -3.95 13.58
CA THR A 119 -17.74 -2.73 13.03
C THR A 119 -16.23 -2.80 13.16
N GLY A 120 -15.51 -2.04 12.34
CA GLY A 120 -14.05 -2.06 12.27
C GLY A 120 -13.48 -3.36 11.71
N TRP A 121 -12.24 -3.67 12.12
CA TRP A 121 -11.55 -4.89 11.74
C TRP A 121 -12.11 -6.10 12.49
N ALA A 122 -12.57 -7.11 11.74
CA ALA A 122 -13.09 -8.36 12.28
C ALA A 122 -12.34 -9.55 11.68
N LYS A 123 -11.84 -10.44 12.56
CA LYS A 123 -11.29 -11.73 12.14
C LYS A 123 -12.40 -12.78 12.20
N ILE A 124 -12.81 -13.28 11.04
CA ILE A 124 -13.93 -14.22 10.90
C ILE A 124 -13.38 -15.49 10.24
N GLY A 125 -13.33 -16.57 11.01
CA GLY A 125 -12.55 -17.75 10.65
C GLY A 125 -11.07 -17.40 10.53
N ASP A 126 -10.47 -17.73 9.38
CA ASP A 126 -9.05 -17.49 9.11
C ASP A 126 -8.77 -16.13 8.44
N PHE A 127 -9.81 -15.38 8.08
CA PHE A 127 -9.69 -14.17 7.26
C PHE A 127 -10.05 -12.91 8.03
N TRP A 128 -9.38 -11.82 7.66
CA TRP A 128 -9.72 -10.48 8.13
C TRP A 128 -10.69 -9.80 7.17
N TYR A 129 -11.64 -9.07 7.74
CA TYR A 129 -12.63 -8.25 7.06
C TYR A 129 -12.65 -6.87 7.71
N TYR A 130 -13.11 -5.87 6.98
CA TYR A 130 -13.40 -4.56 7.54
C TYR A 130 -14.88 -4.24 7.35
N LEU A 131 -15.55 -3.90 8.45
CA LEU A 131 -16.92 -3.43 8.47
C LEU A 131 -16.87 -1.94 8.79
N TYR A 132 -17.45 -1.07 7.95
CA TYR A 132 -17.53 0.35 8.25
C TYR A 132 -18.35 0.60 9.52
N ASP A 133 -18.35 1.83 10.04
CA ASP A 133 -19.07 2.18 11.27
C ASP A 133 -20.59 1.92 11.18
N ASN A 134 -21.14 1.94 9.96
CA ASN A 134 -22.52 1.57 9.67
C ASN A 134 -22.73 0.06 9.46
N GLY A 135 -21.71 -0.77 9.71
CA GLY A 135 -21.71 -2.23 9.58
C GLY A 135 -21.48 -2.78 8.17
N GLN A 136 -21.43 -1.92 7.14
CA GLN A 136 -21.27 -2.38 5.77
C GLN A 136 -19.87 -2.97 5.56
N MET A 137 -19.80 -4.16 4.99
CA MET A 137 -18.54 -4.81 4.64
C MET A 137 -17.83 -4.05 3.52
N ALA A 138 -16.56 -3.72 3.74
CA ALA A 138 -15.70 -3.11 2.74
C ALA A 138 -15.29 -4.10 1.66
N THR A 139 -15.20 -3.60 0.43
CA THR A 139 -14.65 -4.28 -0.75
C THR A 139 -13.80 -3.30 -1.54
N GLY A 140 -12.82 -3.79 -2.29
CA GLY A 140 -11.89 -2.98 -3.07
C GLY A 140 -10.86 -2.24 -2.21
N TRP A 141 -10.30 -1.16 -2.78
CA TRP A 141 -9.38 -0.28 -2.07
C TRP A 141 -10.12 0.54 -1.01
N ALA A 142 -9.65 0.45 0.23
CA ALA A 142 -10.18 1.21 1.36
C ALA A 142 -9.06 1.93 2.08
N LYS A 143 -9.22 3.24 2.31
CA LYS A 143 -8.33 4.01 3.17
C LYS A 143 -8.90 3.99 4.59
N ILE A 144 -8.19 3.33 5.50
CA ILE A 144 -8.63 3.11 6.88
C ILE A 144 -7.57 3.73 7.79
N GLY A 145 -7.93 4.83 8.44
CA GLY A 145 -6.96 5.73 9.07
C GLY A 145 -5.99 6.30 8.03
N ASP A 146 -4.69 6.16 8.28
CA ASP A 146 -3.65 6.69 7.40
C ASP A 146 -3.22 5.71 6.29
N PHE A 147 -3.69 4.47 6.35
CA PHE A 147 -3.19 3.39 5.49
C PHE A 147 -4.23 2.93 4.48
N TRP A 148 -3.74 2.51 3.32
CA TRP A 148 -4.56 1.84 2.31
C TRP A 148 -4.55 0.33 2.54
N TYR A 149 -5.70 -0.29 2.32
CA TYR A 149 -5.91 -1.73 2.36
C TYR A 149 -6.68 -2.13 1.10
N TYR A 150 -6.60 -3.40 0.74
CA TYR A 150 -7.46 -3.97 -0.29
C TYR A 150 -8.26 -5.12 0.30
N LEU A 151 -9.58 -5.06 0.11
CA LEU A 151 -10.51 -6.12 0.47
C LEU A 151 -10.99 -6.73 -0.83
N HIS A 152 -10.88 -8.05 -0.99
CA HIS A 152 -11.41 -8.75 -2.15
C HIS A 152 -12.94 -8.58 -2.26
N ASP A 153 -13.53 -8.98 -3.38
CA ASP A 153 -14.99 -8.86 -3.61
C ASP A 153 -15.82 -9.64 -2.57
N ASN A 154 -15.24 -10.68 -1.97
CA ASN A 154 -15.82 -11.44 -0.87
C ASN A 154 -15.52 -10.82 0.52
N GLY A 155 -14.90 -9.64 0.56
CA GLY A 155 -14.53 -8.89 1.77
C GLY A 155 -13.21 -9.29 2.43
N GLN A 156 -12.56 -10.37 1.99
CA GLN A 156 -11.33 -10.84 2.62
C GLN A 156 -10.19 -9.86 2.37
N MET A 157 -9.46 -9.51 3.42
CA MET A 157 -8.31 -8.62 3.33
C MET A 157 -7.15 -9.28 2.55
N ALA A 158 -6.67 -8.59 1.52
CA ALA A 158 -5.47 -8.98 0.80
C ALA A 158 -4.21 -8.76 1.65
N TRP A 159 -3.23 -9.62 1.44
CA TRP A 159 -1.90 -9.54 2.03
C TRP A 159 -0.89 -10.10 1.04
N ARG A 160 0.36 -9.63 1.10
CA ARG A 160 1.43 -9.86 0.11
C ARG A 160 1.07 -9.39 -1.30
N TRP A 161 1.63 -10.06 -2.30
CA TRP A 161 1.46 -9.71 -3.71
C TRP A 161 0.02 -9.90 -4.16
N MET A 162 -0.53 -8.84 -4.73
CA MET A 162 -1.86 -8.82 -5.31
C MET A 162 -1.82 -8.09 -6.64
N ALA A 163 -2.50 -8.65 -7.65
CA ALA A 163 -2.60 -8.05 -8.97
C ALA A 163 -4.02 -7.55 -9.21
N GLN A 164 -4.14 -6.30 -9.65
CA GLN A 164 -5.40 -5.70 -10.07
C GLN A 164 -5.23 -4.98 -11.41
N GLY A 165 -6.02 -5.37 -12.41
CA GLY A 165 -6.00 -4.74 -13.73
C GLY A 165 -4.64 -4.82 -14.44
N GLY A 166 -3.84 -5.85 -14.14
CA GLY A 166 -2.47 -6.01 -14.67
C GLY A 166 -1.39 -5.26 -13.88
N THR A 167 -1.77 -4.49 -12.86
CA THR A 167 -0.85 -3.79 -11.97
C THR A 167 -0.63 -4.59 -10.70
N TRP A 168 0.62 -4.75 -10.28
CA TRP A 168 0.98 -5.43 -9.04
C TRP A 168 1.10 -4.45 -7.88
N TYR A 169 0.64 -4.89 -6.72
CA TYR A 169 0.70 -4.20 -5.45
C TYR A 169 1.24 -5.17 -4.40
N TYR A 170 1.84 -4.63 -3.33
CA TYR A 170 2.25 -5.41 -2.18
C TYR A 170 1.55 -4.90 -0.92
N LEU A 171 0.88 -5.80 -0.22
CA LEU A 171 0.26 -5.53 1.08
C LEU A 171 1.12 -6.19 2.16
N HIS A 172 1.48 -5.47 3.21
CA HIS A 172 2.17 -6.04 4.36
C HIS A 172 1.32 -7.12 5.06
N GLY A 173 1.90 -7.87 6.00
CA GLY A 173 1.18 -8.95 6.69
C GLY A 173 -0.03 -8.48 7.50
N ASN A 174 -0.07 -7.20 7.87
CA ASN A 174 -1.22 -6.54 8.50
C ASN A 174 -2.20 -5.91 7.48
N GLY A 175 -2.01 -6.17 6.18
CA GLY A 175 -2.85 -5.67 5.09
C GLY A 175 -2.53 -4.26 4.58
N GLN A 176 -1.62 -3.54 5.23
CA GLN A 176 -1.28 -2.17 4.81
C GLN A 176 -0.56 -2.19 3.47
N MET A 177 -1.01 -1.38 2.53
CA MET A 177 -0.37 -1.22 1.23
C MET A 177 1.02 -0.63 1.38
N ALA A 178 2.00 -1.31 0.82
CA ALA A 178 3.37 -0.86 0.83
C ALA A 178 3.61 0.24 -0.21
N THR A 179 4.51 1.15 0.14
CA THR A 179 5.14 2.11 -0.76
C THR A 179 6.65 2.09 -0.54
N GLY A 180 7.43 2.53 -1.52
CA GLY A 180 8.87 2.51 -1.47
C GLY A 180 9.47 1.10 -1.63
N TRP A 181 10.66 0.91 -1.06
CA TRP A 181 11.38 -0.35 -1.15
C TRP A 181 10.80 -1.42 -0.23
N VAL A 182 10.53 -2.59 -0.78
CA VAL A 182 10.06 -3.78 -0.06
C VAL A 182 11.01 -4.94 -0.34
N LYS A 183 11.42 -5.64 0.72
CA LYS A 183 12.13 -6.91 0.61
C LYS A 183 11.14 -8.05 0.82
N ASP A 184 11.02 -8.94 -0.17
CA ASP A 184 10.22 -10.15 -0.08
C ASP A 184 11.06 -11.36 -0.49
N GLY A 185 11.31 -12.25 0.49
CA GLY A 185 12.33 -13.29 0.38
C GLY A 185 13.73 -12.69 0.18
N ASP A 186 14.42 -13.17 -0.84
CA ASP A 186 15.78 -12.73 -1.18
C ASP A 186 15.81 -11.48 -2.08
N PHE A 187 14.65 -11.06 -2.59
CA PHE A 187 14.57 -10.03 -3.62
C PHE A 187 14.03 -8.71 -3.08
N TRP A 188 14.54 -7.62 -3.64
CA TRP A 188 14.02 -6.27 -3.43
C TRP A 188 13.07 -5.88 -4.55
N TYR A 189 12.05 -5.12 -4.20
CA TYR A 189 11.04 -4.56 -5.09
C TYR A 189 10.81 -3.10 -4.71
N TYR A 190 10.29 -2.32 -5.65
CA TYR A 190 9.91 -0.95 -5.37
C TYR A 190 8.45 -0.72 -5.75
N LEU A 191 7.69 -0.12 -4.84
CA LEU A 191 6.30 0.28 -5.03
C LEU A 191 6.27 1.81 -5.07
N TYR A 192 5.65 2.39 -6.10
CA TYR A 192 5.47 3.84 -6.14
C TYR A 192 4.49 4.31 -5.05
N ASP A 193 4.34 5.62 -4.88
CA ASP A 193 3.44 6.21 -3.86
C ASP A 193 1.98 5.72 -3.99
N GLY A 194 1.52 5.51 -5.23
CA GLY A 194 0.23 4.89 -5.52
C GLY A 194 0.19 3.36 -5.38
N GLY A 195 1.19 2.74 -4.75
CA GLY A 195 1.28 1.31 -4.46
C GLY A 195 1.63 0.39 -5.63
N HIS A 196 1.61 0.90 -6.86
CA HIS A 196 1.92 0.10 -8.04
C HIS A 196 3.41 -0.25 -8.11
N MET A 197 3.70 -1.50 -8.46
CA MET A 197 5.04 -2.04 -8.55
C MET A 197 5.82 -1.43 -9.72
N ALA A 198 7.06 -1.02 -9.46
CA ALA A 198 7.97 -0.54 -10.48
C ALA A 198 8.55 -1.68 -11.32
N THR A 199 8.78 -1.37 -12.58
CA THR A 199 9.54 -2.18 -13.54
C THR A 199 10.41 -1.25 -14.38
N GLY A 200 11.49 -1.77 -14.93
CA GLY A 200 12.46 -1.00 -15.70
C GLY A 200 13.38 -0.13 -14.85
N TRP A 201 13.90 0.94 -15.45
CA TRP A 201 14.81 1.88 -14.79
C TRP A 201 14.04 2.80 -13.82
N LEU A 202 14.50 2.82 -12.57
CA LEU A 202 13.97 3.65 -11.50
C LEU A 202 15.04 4.64 -11.04
N SER A 203 14.70 5.94 -10.94
CA SER A 203 15.56 6.95 -10.32
C SER A 203 15.00 7.34 -8.96
N GLN A 204 15.82 7.15 -7.92
CA GLN A 204 15.51 7.41 -6.53
C GLN A 204 16.61 8.32 -5.95
N GLY A 205 16.29 9.59 -5.73
CA GLY A 205 17.24 10.57 -5.19
C GLY A 205 18.47 10.81 -6.07
N GLY A 206 18.37 10.60 -7.39
CA GLY A 206 19.50 10.70 -8.33
C GLY A 206 20.31 9.41 -8.50
N THR A 207 20.04 8.39 -7.68
CA THR A 207 20.59 7.04 -7.87
C THR A 207 19.65 6.22 -8.75
N TRP A 208 20.21 5.56 -9.75
CA TRP A 208 19.44 4.71 -10.65
C TRP A 208 19.47 3.25 -10.18
N TYR A 209 18.37 2.56 -10.37
CA TYR A 209 18.17 1.13 -10.11
C TYR A 209 17.46 0.52 -11.30
N TYR A 210 17.51 -0.81 -11.43
CA TYR A 210 16.74 -1.52 -12.44
C TYR A 210 15.88 -2.61 -11.80
N LEU A 211 14.60 -2.64 -12.13
CA LEU A 211 13.63 -3.63 -11.70
C LEU A 211 13.24 -4.47 -12.93
N TYR A 212 13.33 -5.79 -12.85
CA TYR A 212 12.91 -6.68 -13.93
C TYR A 212 11.38 -6.62 -14.16
N GLY A 213 10.88 -7.26 -15.22
CA GLY A 213 9.44 -7.30 -15.52
C GLY A 213 8.59 -7.96 -14.41
N ASN A 214 9.20 -8.81 -13.57
CA ASN A 214 8.59 -9.37 -12.37
C ASN A 214 8.81 -8.50 -11.11
N GLY A 215 9.37 -7.30 -11.27
CA GLY A 215 9.61 -6.32 -10.21
C GLY A 215 10.88 -6.51 -9.39
N GLN A 216 11.61 -7.61 -9.58
CA GLN A 216 12.82 -7.89 -8.80
C GLN A 216 13.93 -6.90 -9.16
N MET A 217 14.57 -6.33 -8.15
CA MET A 217 15.72 -5.45 -8.32
C MET A 217 16.92 -6.24 -8.81
N ALA A 218 17.58 -5.73 -9.85
CA ALA A 218 18.86 -6.24 -10.28
C ALA A 218 19.98 -5.80 -9.34
N SER A 219 20.84 -6.75 -8.94
CA SER A 219 22.06 -6.49 -8.17
C SER A 219 23.17 -7.43 -8.62
N ASP A 220 24.43 -6.99 -8.44
CA ASP A 220 25.64 -7.74 -8.80
C ASP A 220 25.68 -8.26 -10.25
N GLN A 221 25.14 -7.48 -11.18
CA GLN A 221 24.99 -7.91 -12.56
C GLN A 221 24.87 -6.76 -13.56
N TRP A 222 24.98 -7.10 -14.84
CA TRP A 222 24.84 -6.17 -15.95
C TRP A 222 23.40 -6.11 -16.46
N VAL A 223 22.89 -4.89 -16.70
CA VAL A 223 21.66 -4.63 -17.46
C VAL A 223 22.00 -3.68 -18.62
N GLY A 224 22.07 -4.24 -19.83
CA GLY A 224 22.61 -3.52 -20.98
C GLY A 224 24.08 -3.16 -20.76
N SER A 225 24.42 -1.88 -20.89
CA SER A 225 25.77 -1.34 -20.68
C SER A 225 26.00 -0.80 -19.26
N TYR A 226 25.12 -1.10 -18.31
CA TYR A 226 25.17 -0.58 -16.95
C TYR A 226 25.30 -1.70 -15.93
N TYR A 227 26.25 -1.58 -15.01
CA TYR A 227 26.40 -2.49 -13.89
C TYR A 227 25.56 -2.03 -12.69
N LEU A 228 24.83 -2.94 -12.09
CA LEU A 228 24.13 -2.73 -10.83
C LEU A 228 24.96 -3.37 -9.73
N GLN A 229 25.31 -2.57 -8.73
CA GLN A 229 26.12 -3.00 -7.58
C GLN A 229 25.32 -3.93 -6.66
N SER A 230 25.92 -4.40 -5.58
CA SER A 230 25.29 -5.31 -4.61
C SER A 230 24.06 -4.70 -3.92
N ASP A 231 24.02 -3.37 -3.79
CA ASP A 231 22.87 -2.62 -3.28
C ASP A 231 21.85 -2.26 -4.38
N GLY A 232 22.06 -2.76 -5.61
CA GLY A 232 21.24 -2.49 -6.79
C GLY A 232 21.46 -1.13 -7.44
N SER A 233 22.32 -0.28 -6.87
CA SER A 233 22.60 1.03 -7.45
C SER A 233 23.40 0.90 -8.75
N MET A 234 23.00 1.67 -9.76
CA MET A 234 23.67 1.73 -11.04
C MET A 234 25.00 2.46 -10.91
N SER A 235 26.07 1.79 -11.34
CA SER A 235 27.38 2.42 -11.47
C SER A 235 27.33 3.48 -12.57
N SER A 236 27.55 4.75 -12.20
CA SER A 236 27.52 5.86 -13.15
C SER A 236 28.83 5.96 -13.94
N PRO A 237 28.77 6.13 -15.27
CA PRO A 237 29.92 6.48 -16.12
C PRO A 237 30.74 7.69 -15.69
N TYR A 238 30.07 8.66 -15.08
CA TYR A 238 30.66 9.93 -14.62
C TYR A 238 31.12 9.85 -13.17
N ALA A 239 30.80 8.73 -12.50
CA ALA A 239 31.28 8.42 -11.18
C ALA A 239 32.31 7.29 -11.25
N VAL A 240 33.35 7.46 -12.07
CA VAL A 240 34.63 6.95 -11.60
C VAL A 240 34.91 7.77 -10.34
N THR A 241 34.57 7.23 -9.17
CA THR A 241 34.75 7.86 -7.85
C THR A 241 35.48 6.90 -6.93
N GLY A 242 35.95 7.42 -5.80
CA GLY A 242 36.72 6.63 -4.84
C GLY A 242 37.98 6.03 -5.45
N VAL A 243 38.26 4.77 -5.09
CA VAL A 243 39.48 4.07 -5.47
C VAL A 243 39.68 3.95 -6.98
N TRP A 244 38.60 3.76 -7.75
CA TRP A 244 38.68 3.59 -9.20
C TRP A 244 39.08 4.88 -9.92
N LEU A 245 38.73 6.04 -9.36
CA LEU A 245 39.14 7.34 -9.92
C LEU A 245 40.60 7.59 -9.65
N GLN A 246 41.01 7.34 -8.41
CA GLN A 246 42.40 7.48 -7.99
C GLN A 246 43.31 6.55 -8.80
N LEU A 247 42.83 5.33 -9.07
CA LEU A 247 43.54 4.37 -9.91
C LEU A 247 43.62 4.85 -11.36
N ALA A 248 42.49 5.23 -11.98
CA ALA A 248 42.46 5.78 -13.34
C ALA A 248 43.36 7.02 -13.50
N GLN A 249 43.36 7.91 -12.51
CA GLN A 249 44.20 9.09 -12.45
C GLN A 249 45.69 8.73 -12.36
N CYS A 250 46.03 7.72 -11.55
CA CYS A 250 47.42 7.26 -11.44
C CYS A 250 47.88 6.56 -12.73
N GLU A 251 47.03 5.72 -13.32
CA GLU A 251 47.37 4.90 -14.48
C GLU A 251 47.52 5.71 -15.78
N SER A 252 46.63 6.66 -16.01
CA SER A 252 46.59 7.38 -17.29
C SER A 252 46.27 8.87 -17.17
N GLY A 253 46.18 9.41 -15.96
CA GLY A 253 45.61 10.75 -15.74
C GLY A 253 44.10 10.77 -16.02
N ASN A 254 43.42 9.64 -15.87
CA ASN A 254 42.00 9.47 -16.18
C ASN A 254 41.70 9.71 -17.67
N ASN A 255 42.55 9.18 -18.56
CA ASN A 255 42.45 9.35 -20.01
C ASN A 255 41.98 8.06 -20.70
N PRO A 256 40.70 7.97 -21.12
CA PRO A 256 40.15 6.78 -21.78
C PRO A 256 40.74 6.50 -23.15
N THR A 257 41.34 7.49 -23.82
CA THR A 257 41.92 7.33 -25.15
C THR A 257 43.44 7.11 -25.11
N ALA A 258 44.01 6.90 -23.92
CA ALA A 258 45.44 6.73 -23.74
C ALA A 258 46.00 5.57 -24.59
N ASN A 259 46.98 5.89 -25.42
CA ASN A 259 47.77 4.94 -26.19
C ASN A 259 49.16 5.55 -26.39
N THR A 260 50.07 5.27 -25.46
CA THR A 260 51.42 5.86 -25.43
C THR A 260 52.46 5.01 -26.19
N GLY A 261 52.03 3.92 -26.82
CA GLY A 261 52.92 3.00 -27.53
C GLY A 261 53.67 1.99 -26.63
N ASN A 262 53.34 1.94 -25.32
CA ASN A 262 53.96 1.04 -24.34
C ASN A 262 53.27 -0.34 -24.25
N GLY A 263 52.30 -0.64 -25.12
CA GLY A 263 51.54 -1.90 -25.11
C GLY A 263 50.34 -1.94 -24.15
N TYR A 264 50.07 -0.84 -23.45
CA TYR A 264 48.92 -0.67 -22.58
C TYR A 264 47.99 0.42 -23.12
N TYR A 265 46.68 0.25 -22.88
CA TYR A 265 45.67 1.07 -23.52
C TYR A 265 44.60 1.51 -22.53
N GLY A 266 44.10 2.73 -22.74
CA GLY A 266 42.95 3.26 -22.04
C GLY A 266 43.22 3.70 -20.60
N MET A 267 42.14 4.06 -19.92
CA MET A 267 42.09 4.70 -18.61
C MET A 267 42.78 3.91 -17.51
N TYR A 268 42.70 2.58 -17.58
CA TYR A 268 43.29 1.65 -16.60
C TYR A 268 44.51 0.91 -17.14
N GLN A 269 45.10 1.38 -18.25
CA GLN A 269 46.30 0.81 -18.85
C GLN A 269 46.20 -0.71 -19.01
N PHE A 270 45.20 -1.19 -19.75
CA PHE A 270 45.04 -2.61 -20.05
C PHE A 270 46.03 -3.10 -21.09
N SER A 271 46.59 -4.29 -20.89
CA SER A 271 47.13 -5.06 -22.01
C SER A 271 46.00 -5.63 -22.87
N LEU A 272 46.24 -5.81 -24.18
CA LEU A 272 45.21 -6.35 -25.08
C LEU A 272 44.79 -7.79 -24.71
N SER A 273 45.70 -8.59 -24.17
CA SER A 273 45.41 -9.95 -23.71
C SER A 273 44.49 -9.93 -22.50
N THR A 274 44.79 -9.10 -21.49
CA THR A 274 43.99 -9.00 -20.28
C THR A 274 42.61 -8.41 -20.61
N TRP A 275 42.54 -7.38 -21.45
CA TRP A 275 41.30 -6.81 -21.98
C TRP A 275 40.36 -7.88 -22.53
N ARG A 276 40.86 -8.71 -23.44
CA ARG A 276 40.10 -9.81 -24.05
C ARG A 276 39.73 -10.88 -23.04
N SER A 277 40.60 -11.15 -22.06
CA SER A 277 40.36 -12.16 -21.01
C SER A 277 39.19 -11.81 -20.08
N VAL A 278 38.80 -10.54 -19.99
CA VAL A 278 37.63 -10.07 -19.23
C VAL A 278 36.47 -9.69 -20.14
N GLY A 279 36.52 -10.10 -21.42
CA GLY A 279 35.45 -9.99 -22.40
C GLY A 279 35.47 -8.71 -23.25
N GLY A 280 36.55 -7.92 -23.19
CA GLY A 280 36.71 -6.73 -24.01
C GLY A 280 36.94 -7.06 -25.49
N THR A 281 36.25 -6.36 -26.38
CA THR A 281 36.45 -6.42 -27.84
C THR A 281 37.27 -5.22 -28.34
N GLY A 282 37.92 -5.34 -29.50
CA GLY A 282 38.76 -4.26 -30.05
C GLY A 282 39.94 -3.90 -29.11
N TYR A 283 40.34 -2.63 -29.12
CA TYR A 283 41.34 -2.11 -28.17
C TYR A 283 40.68 -1.34 -27.02
N PRO A 284 41.24 -1.37 -25.79
CA PRO A 284 40.70 -0.63 -24.66
C PRO A 284 40.50 0.87 -24.93
N HIS A 285 41.48 1.53 -25.57
CA HIS A 285 41.41 2.97 -25.88
C HIS A 285 40.33 3.36 -26.92
N GLN A 286 39.74 2.37 -27.60
CA GLN A 286 38.63 2.54 -28.53
C GLN A 286 37.28 2.31 -27.84
N ALA A 287 37.30 1.66 -26.68
CA ALA A 287 36.13 1.45 -25.86
C ALA A 287 35.83 2.70 -25.03
N SER A 288 34.57 2.85 -24.65
CA SER A 288 34.16 3.93 -23.77
C SER A 288 34.83 3.80 -22.40
N ALA A 289 35.01 4.90 -21.67
CA ALA A 289 35.60 4.88 -20.32
C ALA A 289 34.86 3.89 -19.39
N GLN A 290 33.55 3.78 -19.59
CA GLN A 290 32.61 2.90 -18.90
C GLN A 290 32.96 1.44 -19.09
N GLU A 291 33.11 1.03 -20.34
CA GLU A 291 33.50 -0.32 -20.72
C GLU A 291 34.90 -0.62 -20.17
N GLN A 292 35.79 0.38 -20.13
CA GLN A 292 37.09 0.19 -19.52
C GLN A 292 37.02 -0.03 -18.00
N THR A 293 36.21 0.75 -17.27
CA THR A 293 35.97 0.57 -15.82
C THR A 293 35.31 -0.77 -15.51
N MET A 294 34.33 -1.17 -16.32
CA MET A 294 33.69 -2.49 -16.25
C MET A 294 34.71 -3.62 -16.25
N ARG A 295 35.55 -3.63 -17.29
CA ARG A 295 36.55 -4.67 -17.47
C ARG A 295 37.57 -4.65 -16.34
N ALA A 296 37.85 -3.47 -15.77
CA ALA A 296 38.74 -3.31 -14.62
C ALA A 296 38.15 -3.92 -13.36
N GLN A 297 36.87 -3.68 -13.09
CA GLN A 297 36.17 -4.28 -11.96
C GLN A 297 36.10 -5.81 -12.07
N ILE A 298 35.82 -6.36 -13.26
CA ILE A 298 35.84 -7.82 -13.49
C ILE A 298 37.24 -8.38 -13.23
N LEU A 299 38.27 -7.70 -13.73
CA LEU A 299 39.65 -8.13 -13.53
C LEU A 299 40.06 -8.13 -12.05
N GLN A 300 39.65 -7.09 -11.31
CA GLN A 300 39.90 -6.94 -9.87
C GLN A 300 39.16 -8.00 -9.06
N ALA A 301 37.89 -8.27 -9.36
CA ALA A 301 37.14 -9.31 -8.68
C ALA A 301 37.76 -10.70 -8.89
N ARG A 302 38.32 -10.95 -10.08
CA ARG A 302 38.96 -12.23 -10.43
C ARG A 302 40.36 -12.40 -9.85
N SER A 303 41.14 -11.32 -9.80
CA SER A 303 42.60 -11.40 -9.63
C SER A 303 43.17 -10.45 -8.57
N GLY A 304 42.30 -9.74 -7.84
CA GLY A 304 42.67 -8.68 -6.92
C GLY A 304 43.29 -7.46 -7.61
N TRP A 305 43.90 -6.58 -6.82
CA TRP A 305 44.46 -5.30 -7.28
C TRP A 305 45.85 -5.39 -7.94
N GLY A 306 46.49 -6.56 -7.93
CA GLY A 306 47.88 -6.72 -8.40
C GLY A 306 48.11 -6.44 -9.89
N GLN A 307 47.04 -6.30 -10.68
CA GLN A 307 47.13 -5.96 -12.11
C GLN A 307 47.56 -4.51 -12.35
N TRP A 308 47.45 -3.64 -11.34
CA TRP A 308 47.86 -2.23 -11.39
C TRP A 308 48.98 -1.96 -10.39
N GLY A 309 50.03 -2.79 -10.42
CA GLY A 309 51.05 -2.91 -9.37
C GLY A 309 51.46 -1.59 -8.69
N ALA A 310 52.06 -0.65 -9.43
CA ALA A 310 52.58 0.60 -8.86
C ALA A 310 51.46 1.51 -8.32
N CYS A 311 50.36 1.66 -9.05
CA CYS A 311 49.27 2.54 -8.66
C CYS A 311 48.43 1.96 -7.52
N SER A 312 48.12 0.66 -7.54
CA SER A 312 47.42 0.00 -6.45
C SER A 312 48.25 -0.07 -5.16
N ALA A 313 49.58 -0.19 -5.24
CA ALA A 313 50.45 -0.06 -4.06
C ALA A 313 50.42 1.37 -3.49
N ARG A 314 50.49 2.39 -4.37
CA ARG A 314 50.41 3.80 -3.97
C ARG A 314 49.08 4.15 -3.28
N LEU A 315 48.02 3.43 -3.62
CA LEU A 315 46.68 3.60 -3.05
C LEU A 315 46.40 2.70 -1.84
N GLY A 316 47.35 1.85 -1.42
CA GLY A 316 47.19 0.97 -0.26
C GLY A 316 46.13 -0.13 -0.43
N LEU A 317 46.00 -0.66 -1.66
CA LEU A 317 44.94 -1.61 -2.01
C LEU A 317 45.33 -3.08 -1.79
N TYR A 318 46.58 -3.33 -1.42
CA TYR A 318 47.11 -4.61 -0.97
C TYR A 318 48.38 -4.39 -0.14
#